data_AF-A0A7X0LXC5-F1
#
_entry.id   AF-A0A7X0LXC5-F1
#
_cell.length_a   1.000
_cell.length_b   1.000
_cell.length_c   1.000
_cell.angle_alpha   90.00
_cell.angle_beta   90.00
_cell.angle_gamma   90.00
#
_symmetry.space_group_name_H-M   'P 1'
#
loop_
_entity.id
_entity.type
_entity.pdbx_description
1 polymer ?
#
loop_
_entity_poly.entity_id
_entity_poly.type
_entity_poly.pdbx_seq_one_letter_code
_entity_poly.pdbx_strand_id
1 'polypeptide(L)' 'MMKVNETPEQKRERLRQEELKRNPTGSMNDALYRANSGGLADLVGSLGWKGTGILILVIIIGVIIASILFK' A
#
# COMPACT_ATOMS: atom_id res chain seq x y z
N MET A 1 -11.43 9.50 -47.14
CA MET A 1 -11.17 9.51 -45.69
C MET A 1 -9.68 9.27 -45.47
N MET A 2 -8.96 10.26 -44.95
CA MET A 2 -7.51 10.18 -44.77
C MET A 2 -7.22 9.36 -43.51
N LYS A 3 -6.73 8.12 -43.66
CA LYS A 3 -6.17 7.33 -42.56
C LYS A 3 -4.85 7.99 -42.16
N VAL A 4 -4.87 8.79 -41.10
CA VAL A 4 -3.64 9.18 -40.42
C VAL A 4 -3.06 7.90 -39.84
N ASN A 5 -1.96 7.41 -40.42
CA ASN A 5 -1.27 6.24 -39.89
C ASN A 5 -0.68 6.63 -38.53
N GLU A 6 -1.19 5.99 -37.47
CA GLU A 6 -0.67 6.13 -36.10
C GLU A 6 0.85 5.92 -36.14
N THR A 7 1.62 6.79 -35.47
CA THR A 7 3.06 6.54 -35.33
C THR A 7 3.25 5.25 -34.51
N PRO A 8 4.34 4.50 -34.72
CA PRO A 8 4.58 3.27 -33.96
C PRO A 8 4.57 3.49 -32.43
N GLU A 9 4.95 4.68 -31.96
CA GLU A 9 4.85 5.08 -30.55
C GLU A 9 3.41 5.25 -30.09
N GLN A 10 2.58 5.98 -30.85
CA GLN A 10 1.15 6.16 -30.56
C GLN A 10 0.41 4.82 -30.54
N LYS A 11 0.74 3.91 -31.47
CA LYS A 11 0.16 2.57 -31.52
C LYS A 11 0.52 1.74 -30.28
N ARG A 12 1.79 1.81 -29.83
CA ARG A 12 2.23 1.15 -28.60
C ARG A 12 1.52 1.69 -27.38
N GLU A 13 1.39 3.00 -27.28
CA GLU A 13 0.75 3.66 -26.15
C GLU A 13 -0.76 3.37 -26.11
N ARG A 14 -1.43 3.34 -27.27
CA ARG A 14 -2.83 2.92 -27.38
C ARG A 14 -3.04 1.49 -26.90
N LEU A 15 -2.20 0.54 -27.33
CA LEU A 15 -2.26 -0.85 -26.89
C LEU A 15 -2.05 -0.96 -25.37
N ARG A 16 -1.10 -0.21 -24.80
CA ARG A 16 -0.85 -0.16 -23.36
C ARG A 16 -2.06 0.36 -22.57
N GLN A 17 -2.76 1.37 -23.11
CA GLN A 17 -4.01 1.87 -22.52
C GLN A 17 -5.17 0.87 -22.67
N GLU A 18 -5.27 0.16 -23.80
CA GLU A 18 -6.27 -0.88 -24.02
C GLU A 18 -6.07 -2.08 -23.07
N GLU A 19 -4.82 -2.46 -22.79
CA GLU A 19 -4.48 -3.48 -21.78
C GLU A 19 -4.86 -3.03 -20.36
N LEU A 20 -4.52 -1.80 -19.96
CA LEU A 20 -4.91 -1.24 -18.66
C LEU A 20 -6.43 -1.18 -18.49
N LYS A 21 -7.17 -0.81 -19.55
CA LYS A 21 -8.65 -0.78 -19.54
C LYS A 21 -9.27 -2.18 -19.52
N ARG A 22 -8.63 -3.17 -20.15
CA ARG A 22 -9.10 -4.56 -20.17
C ARG A 22 -8.77 -5.31 -18.88
N ASN A 23 -7.73 -4.91 -18.16
CA ASN A 23 -7.36 -5.51 -16.88
C ASN A 23 -7.35 -4.48 -15.73
N PRO A 24 -8.51 -3.86 -15.42
CA PRO A 24 -8.60 -2.90 -14.32
C PRO A 24 -8.28 -3.55 -12.96
N THR A 25 -8.59 -4.85 -12.83
CA THR A 25 -8.39 -5.63 -11.60
C THR A 25 -6.91 -5.87 -11.29
N GLY A 26 -6.03 -5.93 -12.31
CA GLY A 26 -4.58 -6.09 -12.10
C GLY A 26 -3.96 -4.91 -11.33
N SER A 27 -4.31 -3.68 -11.70
CA SER A 27 -3.85 -2.48 -11.00
C SER A 27 -4.46 -2.35 -9.59
N MET A 28 -5.70 -2.81 -9.41
CA MET A 28 -6.36 -2.81 -8.10
C MET A 28 -5.72 -3.83 -7.15
N ASN A 29 -5.36 -5.02 -7.64
CA ASN A 29 -4.63 -6.01 -6.85
C ASN A 29 -3.28 -5.45 -6.41
N ASP A 30 -2.49 -4.86 -7.30
CA ASP A 30 -1.21 -4.24 -6.94
C ASP A 30 -1.36 -3.09 -5.93
N ALA A 31 -2.39 -2.26 -6.08
CA ALA A 31 -2.69 -1.19 -5.13
C ALA A 31 -3.14 -1.73 -3.76
N LEU A 32 -3.95 -2.79 -3.75
CA LEU A 32 -4.41 -3.45 -2.51
C LEU A 32 -3.28 -4.20 -1.82
N TYR A 33 -2.44 -4.94 -2.53
CA TYR A 33 -1.27 -5.57 -1.95
C TYR A 33 -0.29 -4.52 -1.42
N ARG A 34 -0.11 -3.40 -2.11
CA ARG A 34 0.69 -2.26 -1.61
C ARG A 34 0.12 -1.67 -0.31
N ALA A 35 -1.18 -1.37 -0.29
CA ALA A 35 -1.85 -0.82 0.89
C ALA A 35 -1.87 -1.80 2.08
N ASN A 36 -2.03 -3.09 1.82
CA ASN A 36 -2.02 -4.15 2.83
C ASN A 36 -0.58 -4.52 3.27
N SER A 37 0.42 -4.13 2.49
CA SER A 37 1.86 -4.27 2.79
C SER A 37 2.48 -3.05 3.47
N GLY A 38 1.65 -2.11 3.95
CA GLY A 38 2.06 -1.09 4.92
C GLY A 38 2.46 -1.77 6.23
N GLY A 39 3.67 -2.32 6.25
CA GLY A 39 4.17 -3.15 7.34
C GLY A 39 4.44 -2.34 8.60
N LEU A 40 4.82 -3.05 9.67
CA LEU A 40 5.23 -2.41 10.93
C LEU A 40 6.31 -1.33 10.71
N ALA A 41 7.15 -1.47 9.68
CA ALA A 41 8.14 -0.46 9.30
C ALA A 41 7.51 0.86 8.82
N ASP A 42 6.41 0.82 8.07
CA ASP A 42 5.72 2.01 7.59
C ASP A 42 4.95 2.69 8.74
N LEU A 43 4.35 1.90 9.63
CA LEU A 43 3.71 2.39 10.85
C LEU A 43 4.74 3.07 11.78
N VAL A 44 5.88 2.42 12.02
CA VAL A 44 6.96 2.98 12.86
C VAL A 44 7.60 4.21 12.20
N GLY A 45 7.69 4.21 10.86
CA GLY A 45 8.14 5.35 10.07
C GLY A 45 7.19 6.54 10.16
N SER A 46 5.87 6.32 10.06
CA SER A 46 4.85 7.37 10.10
C SER A 46 4.58 7.90 11.50
N LEU A 47 4.62 7.05 12.54
CA LEU A 47 4.50 7.47 13.95
C LEU A 47 5.78 8.15 14.45
N GLY A 48 6.91 7.84 13.82
CA GLY A 48 8.23 8.22 14.27
C GLY A 48 8.68 7.46 15.52
N TRP A 49 9.98 7.56 15.80
CA TRP A 49 10.62 6.84 16.91
C TRP A 49 10.06 7.24 18.28
N LYS A 50 9.65 8.50 18.44
CA LYS A 50 9.06 9.02 19.69
C LYS A 50 7.68 8.43 19.95
N GLY A 51 6.82 8.43 18.94
CA GLY A 51 5.46 7.86 19.04
C GLY A 51 5.51 6.35 19.26
N THR A 52 6.38 5.67 18.53
CA THR A 52 6.59 4.22 18.68
C THR A 52 7.10 3.86 20.07
N GLY A 53 8.05 4.63 20.63
CA GLY A 53 8.56 4.39 21.99
C GLY A 53 7.49 4.54 23.06
N ILE A 54 6.62 5.55 22.95
CA ILE A 54 5.49 5.74 23.86
C ILE A 54 4.48 4.59 23.74
N LEU A 55 4.16 4.18 22.50
CA LEU A 55 3.23 3.08 22.25
C LEU A 55 3.72 1.78 22.92
N ILE A 56 5.01 1.45 22.76
CA ILE A 56 5.61 0.27 23.39
C ILE A 56 5.51 0.36 24.91
N LEU A 57 5.80 1.53 25.49
CA LEU A 57 5.72 1.73 26.94
C LEU A 57 4.30 1.47 27.47
N VAL A 58 3.29 1.99 26.78
CA VAL A 58 1.87 1.77 27.13
C VAL A 58 1.49 0.30 27.07
N ILE A 59 1.92 -0.42 26.02
CA ILE A 59 1.65 -1.86 25.87
C ILE A 59 2.28 -2.64 27.03
N ILE A 60 3.55 -2.35 27.37
CA ILE A 60 4.24 -3.03 28.48
C ILE A 60 3.50 -2.81 29.80
N ILE A 61 3.11 -1.57 30.10
CA ILE A 61 2.36 -1.25 31.33
C ILE A 61 1.02 -1.99 31.34
N GLY A 62 0.28 -1.98 30.23
CA GLY A 62 -1.00 -2.69 30.11
C GLY A 62 -0.86 -4.19 30.34
N VAL A 63 0.18 -4.82 29.79
CA VAL A 63 0.48 -6.25 29.99
C VAL A 63 0.81 -6.54 31.45
N ILE A 64 1.58 -5.69 32.12
CA ILE A 64 1.89 -5.86 33.55
C ILE A 64 0.62 -5.79 34.39
N ILE A 65 -0.23 -4.77 34.16
CA ILE A 65 -1.50 -4.62 34.88
C ILE A 65 -2.41 -5.82 34.62
N ALA A 66 -2.58 -6.24 33.36
CA ALA A 66 -3.37 -7.41 33.00
C ALA A 66 -2.83 -8.68 33.67
N SER A 67 -1.50 -8.87 33.71
CA SER A 67 -0.87 -10.03 34.35
C SER A 67 -1.08 -10.06 35.87
N ILE A 68 -1.29 -8.90 36.50
CA ILE A 68 -1.59 -8.80 37.94
C ILE A 68 -3.10 -9.01 38.20
N LEU A 69 -3.96 -8.52 37.31
CA LEU A 69 -5.43 -8.64 37.45
C LEU A 69 -5.98 -10.00 37.04
N PHE A 70 -5.37 -10.67 36.06
CA PHE A 70 -5.71 -12.02 35.61
C PHE A 70 -4.83 -13.09 36.26
N LYS A 71 -4.17 -12.73 37.37
CA LYS A 71 -3.43 -13.64 38.25
C LYS A 71 -4.37 -14.51 39.07
#